data_AF-A0A9X1Y0G4-F1
#
_entry.id   AF-A0A9X1Y0G4-F1
#
_cell.length_a   1.000
_cell.length_b   1.000
_cell.length_c   1.000
_cell.angle_alpha   90.00
_cell.angle_beta   90.00
_cell.angle_gamma   90.00
#
_symmetry.space_group_name_H-M   'P 1'
#
loop_
_entity.id
_entity.type
_entity.pdbx_description
1 polymer ?
#
loop_
_entity_poly.entity_id
_entity_poly.type
_entity_poly.pdbx_seq_one_letter_code
_entity_poly.pdbx_strand_id
1 'polypeptide(L)'
;MSRNYKFHNPEGLYFISFAVVGWLDVFTRNEYKDLLIESIEFCQKNKGLEVHTWRIMSNHIHLVFRSVNGQKPELLIGDLKRFTSQSIVKSIQENPRESRKEFLLDFFKKEAEISSNVKHYQFWRHDNKPIELWSNKVIQQKIDYVHNNPVEEGLVYKPEDYVYSSAIDYAGQKGLVDDVIVFRMFDV
;
A
#
# COMPACT_ATOMS: atom_id res chain seq x y z
N MET A 1 -4.65 -22.42 -1.84
CA MET A 1 -4.76 -22.14 -3.30
C MET A 1 -3.51 -21.41 -3.76
N SER A 2 -2.86 -21.92 -4.80
CA SER A 2 -1.72 -21.27 -5.46
C SER A 2 -2.15 -19.89 -5.96
N ARG A 3 -1.47 -18.83 -5.50
CA ARG A 3 -1.70 -17.47 -6.04
C ARG A 3 -1.12 -17.44 -7.46
N ASN A 4 -1.92 -17.04 -8.44
CA ASN A 4 -1.50 -16.97 -9.85
C ASN A 4 -0.40 -15.95 -10.10
N TYR A 5 -0.24 -14.97 -9.21
CA TYR A 5 0.77 -13.92 -9.33
C TYR A 5 1.88 -14.12 -8.30
N LYS A 6 3.14 -14.11 -8.76
CA LYS A 6 4.35 -14.30 -7.96
C LYS A 6 5.38 -13.25 -8.34
N PHE A 7 6.28 -12.96 -7.40
CA PHE A 7 7.49 -12.21 -7.71
C PHE A 7 8.48 -13.19 -8.33
N HIS A 8 8.91 -12.93 -9.57
CA HIS A 8 9.79 -13.82 -10.32
C HIS A 8 11.26 -13.36 -10.23
N ASN A 9 11.49 -12.07 -10.39
CA ASN A 9 12.77 -11.41 -10.18
C ASN A 9 12.84 -10.83 -8.76
N PRO A 10 13.65 -11.35 -7.84
CA PRO A 10 13.73 -10.85 -6.46
C PRO A 10 14.21 -9.40 -6.34
N GLU A 11 15.05 -8.96 -7.28
CA GLU A 11 15.64 -7.61 -7.33
C GLU A 11 14.85 -6.66 -8.25
N GLY A 12 13.75 -7.14 -8.83
CA GLY A 12 12.93 -6.38 -9.76
C GLY A 12 12.23 -5.20 -9.10
N LEU A 13 11.97 -4.16 -9.89
CA LEU A 13 11.07 -3.08 -9.52
C LEU A 13 9.63 -3.54 -9.77
N TYR A 14 8.76 -3.45 -8.77
CA TYR A 14 7.38 -3.92 -8.88
C TYR A 14 6.37 -2.83 -8.57
N PHE A 15 5.31 -2.80 -9.36
CA PHE A 15 4.03 -2.23 -8.97
C PHE A 15 3.18 -3.32 -8.29
N ILE A 16 2.63 -3.03 -7.12
CA ILE A 16 1.66 -3.87 -6.43
C ILE A 16 0.42 -3.06 -6.05
N SER A 17 -0.69 -3.78 -5.87
CA SER A 17 -1.93 -3.24 -5.33
C SER A 17 -2.60 -4.25 -4.43
N PHE A 18 -2.95 -3.85 -3.21
CA PHE A 18 -3.76 -4.67 -2.32
C PHE A 18 -4.81 -3.82 -1.60
N ALA A 19 -5.95 -4.46 -1.32
CA ALA A 19 -7.14 -3.79 -0.82
C ALA A 19 -7.67 -4.47 0.44
N VAL A 20 -8.41 -3.72 1.25
CA VAL A 20 -9.18 -4.23 2.39
C VAL A 20 -10.18 -5.27 1.88
N VAL A 21 -10.43 -6.33 2.65
CA VAL A 21 -11.49 -7.30 2.32
C VAL A 21 -12.83 -6.61 2.16
N GLY A 22 -13.65 -7.10 1.23
CA GLY A 22 -14.91 -6.45 0.88
C GLY A 22 -14.78 -5.06 0.26
N TRP A 23 -13.56 -4.58 -0.05
CA TRP A 23 -13.30 -3.20 -0.50
C TRP A 23 -13.81 -2.15 0.49
N LEU A 24 -13.80 -2.45 1.79
CA LEU A 24 -14.31 -1.55 2.82
C LEU A 24 -13.43 -0.30 2.96
N ASP A 25 -14.08 0.87 3.05
CA ASP A 25 -13.43 2.19 3.14
C ASP A 25 -12.87 2.50 4.53
N VAL A 26 -11.86 1.76 4.96
CA VAL A 26 -11.20 1.93 6.26
C VAL A 26 -10.37 3.22 6.30
N PHE A 27 -9.61 3.51 5.25
CA PHE A 27 -8.68 4.63 5.14
C PHE A 27 -9.35 5.99 4.92
N THR A 28 -10.64 6.10 5.25
CA THR A 28 -11.35 7.37 5.43
C THR A 28 -10.90 8.10 6.70
N ARG A 29 -10.31 7.40 7.67
CA ARG A 29 -9.69 8.00 8.86
C ARG A 29 -8.17 8.08 8.69
N ASN A 30 -7.63 9.26 9.00
CA ASN A 30 -6.19 9.51 8.92
C ASN A 30 -5.40 8.61 9.86
N GLU A 31 -5.88 8.40 11.09
CA GLU A 31 -5.20 7.54 12.07
C GLU A 31 -4.89 6.12 11.56
N TYR A 32 -5.71 5.56 10.65
CA TYR A 32 -5.44 4.24 10.05
C TYR A 32 -4.49 4.33 8.84
N LYS A 33 -4.50 5.45 8.11
CA LYS A 33 -3.52 5.72 7.05
C LYS A 33 -2.14 5.95 7.65
N ASP A 34 -2.06 6.68 8.77
CA ASP A 34 -0.81 7.01 9.44
C ASP A 34 -0.10 5.72 9.94
N LEU A 35 -0.85 4.73 10.45
CA LEU A 35 -0.30 3.40 10.76
C LEU A 35 0.33 2.70 9.54
N LEU A 36 -0.22 2.91 8.33
CA LEU A 36 0.36 2.36 7.10
C LEU A 36 1.65 3.09 6.71
N ILE A 37 1.70 4.41 6.88
CA ILE A 37 2.91 5.23 6.68
C ILE A 37 4.02 4.77 7.63
N GLU A 38 3.74 4.70 8.93
CA GLU A 38 4.70 4.25 9.94
C GLU A 38 5.24 2.84 9.61
N SER A 39 4.38 1.95 9.11
CA SER A 39 4.76 0.60 8.71
C SER A 39 5.67 0.56 7.49
N ILE A 40 5.43 1.44 6.51
CA ILE A 40 6.26 1.59 5.31
C ILE A 40 7.64 2.10 5.72
N GLU A 41 7.71 3.16 6.53
CA GLU A 41 8.97 3.72 7.01
C GLU A 41 9.76 2.73 7.86
N PHE A 42 9.07 1.96 8.70
CA PHE A 42 9.71 0.89 9.46
C PHE A 42 10.33 -0.15 8.51
N CYS A 43 9.63 -0.53 7.44
CA CYS A 43 10.18 -1.47 6.46
C CYS A 43 11.34 -0.86 5.65
N GLN A 44 11.33 0.45 5.35
CA GLN A 44 12.47 1.13 4.72
C GLN A 44 13.71 1.04 5.62
N LYS A 45 13.56 1.42 6.89
CA LYS A 45 14.67 1.51 7.85
C LYS A 45 15.22 0.14 8.27
N ASN A 46 14.37 -0.89 8.33
CA ASN A 46 14.73 -2.16 9.00
C ASN A 46 14.63 -3.40 8.11
N LYS A 47 13.94 -3.33 6.96
CA LYS A 47 13.61 -4.52 6.15
C LYS A 47 13.99 -4.42 4.68
N GLY A 48 14.74 -3.39 4.28
CA GLY A 48 15.17 -3.24 2.89
C GLY A 48 14.01 -3.02 1.92
N LEU A 49 12.96 -2.31 2.36
CA LEU A 49 11.96 -1.78 1.45
C LEU A 49 12.48 -0.49 0.82
N GLU A 50 12.59 -0.44 -0.49
CA GLU A 50 12.86 0.81 -1.19
C GLU A 50 11.60 1.27 -1.91
N VAL A 51 11.13 2.48 -1.62
CA VAL A 51 9.86 3.02 -2.13
C VAL A 51 10.14 4.07 -3.19
N HIS A 52 9.47 3.95 -4.33
CA HIS A 52 9.57 4.90 -5.43
C HIS A 52 8.30 5.68 -5.67
N THR A 53 7.15 5.06 -5.47
CA THR A 53 5.84 5.69 -5.65
C THR A 53 4.83 4.99 -4.77
N TRP A 54 3.96 5.75 -4.10
CA TRP A 54 2.94 5.18 -3.23
C TRP A 54 1.68 6.04 -3.22
N ARG A 55 0.53 5.42 -2.95
CA ARG A 55 -0.75 6.12 -2.76
C ARG A 55 -1.71 5.29 -1.91
N ILE A 56 -2.34 5.91 -0.92
CA ILE A 56 -3.37 5.28 -0.07
C ILE A 56 -4.75 5.86 -0.43
N MET A 57 -5.61 5.01 -1.00
CA MET A 57 -7.04 5.28 -1.20
C MET A 57 -7.85 4.86 0.01
N SER A 58 -9.14 5.18 0.01
CA SER A 58 -10.09 4.82 1.08
C SER A 58 -10.10 3.33 1.44
N ASN A 59 -9.82 2.43 0.49
CA ASN A 59 -9.91 0.98 0.68
C ASN A 59 -8.72 0.17 0.12
N HIS A 60 -7.73 0.81 -0.49
CA HIS A 60 -6.60 0.11 -1.10
C HIS A 60 -5.34 0.99 -1.20
N ILE A 61 -4.20 0.34 -1.43
CA ILE A 61 -2.91 1.01 -1.63
C ILE A 61 -2.29 0.56 -2.96
N HIS A 62 -1.66 1.51 -3.63
CA HIS A 62 -0.69 1.25 -4.71
C HIS A 62 0.72 1.55 -4.23
N LEU A 63 1.66 0.70 -4.62
CA LEU A 63 3.06 0.84 -4.27
C LEU A 63 3.95 0.40 -5.44
N VAL A 64 4.87 1.27 -5.83
CA VAL A 64 6.05 0.95 -6.65
C VAL A 64 7.24 0.84 -5.71
N PHE A 65 7.81 -0.35 -5.61
CA PHE A 65 8.90 -0.63 -4.69
C PHE A 65 9.89 -1.64 -5.29
N ARG A 66 11.06 -1.71 -4.68
CA ARG A 66 11.98 -2.85 -4.84
C ARG A 66 12.41 -3.36 -3.47
N SER A 67 12.76 -4.63 -3.44
CA SER A 67 13.38 -5.26 -2.29
C SER A 67 14.90 -5.12 -2.43
N VAL A 68 15.59 -4.73 -1.37
CA VAL A 68 17.06 -4.59 -1.36
C VAL A 68 17.69 -5.43 -0.24
N ASN A 69 19.02 -5.45 -0.17
CA ASN A 69 19.79 -6.17 0.87
C ASN A 69 19.50 -7.68 0.92
N GLY A 70 19.22 -8.30 -0.24
CA GLY A 70 18.95 -9.74 -0.36
C GLY A 70 17.61 -10.17 0.25
N GLN A 71 16.72 -9.23 0.57
CA GLN A 71 15.38 -9.54 1.06
C GLN A 71 14.49 -10.04 -0.08
N LYS A 72 13.58 -10.96 0.25
CA LYS A 72 12.61 -11.47 -0.73
C LYS A 72 11.36 -10.58 -0.76
N PRO A 73 10.91 -10.09 -1.93
CA PRO A 73 9.76 -9.20 -2.02
C PRO A 73 8.47 -9.82 -1.47
N GLU A 74 8.26 -11.13 -1.62
CA GLU A 74 7.09 -11.82 -1.06
C GLU A 74 7.07 -11.84 0.47
N LEU A 75 8.25 -11.93 1.11
CA LEU A 75 8.38 -11.90 2.56
C LEU A 75 8.20 -10.48 3.08
N LEU A 76 8.82 -9.51 2.40
CA LEU A 76 8.74 -8.10 2.73
C LEU A 76 7.29 -7.58 2.70
N ILE A 77 6.59 -7.82 1.58
CA ILE A 77 5.17 -7.43 1.44
C ILE A 77 4.26 -8.26 2.34
N GLY A 78 4.59 -9.53 2.58
CA GLY A 78 3.88 -10.38 3.54
C GLY A 78 3.95 -9.80 4.95
N ASP A 79 5.13 -9.38 5.39
CA ASP A 79 5.35 -8.77 6.69
C ASP A 79 4.67 -7.40 6.83
N LEU A 80 4.77 -6.54 5.81
CA LEU A 80 4.07 -5.25 5.77
C LEU A 80 2.56 -5.45 5.95
N LYS A 81 1.96 -6.36 5.17
CA LYS A 81 0.52 -6.68 5.27
C LYS A 81 0.16 -7.28 6.63
N ARG A 82 1.00 -8.16 7.18
CA ARG A 82 0.75 -8.77 8.50
C ARG A 82 0.75 -7.72 9.61
N PHE A 83 1.78 -6.88 9.65
CA PHE A 83 1.92 -5.86 10.69
C PHE A 83 0.78 -4.84 10.61
N THR A 84 0.52 -4.30 9.42
CA THR A 84 -0.56 -3.33 9.20
C THR A 84 -1.94 -3.91 9.49
N SER A 85 -2.19 -5.17 9.12
CA SER A 85 -3.44 -5.85 9.49
C SER A 85 -3.63 -5.92 11.00
N GLN A 86 -2.57 -6.21 11.77
CA GLN A 86 -2.66 -6.32 13.22
C GLN A 86 -2.83 -4.95 13.89
N SER A 87 -2.03 -3.96 13.48
CA SER A 87 -2.06 -2.61 14.06
C SER A 87 -3.37 -1.88 13.75
N ILE A 88 -3.86 -1.95 12.52
CA ILE A 88 -5.11 -1.28 12.12
C ILE A 88 -6.32 -1.94 12.80
N VAL A 89 -6.40 -3.28 12.83
CA VAL A 89 -7.52 -3.96 13.53
C VAL A 89 -7.51 -3.62 15.02
N LYS A 90 -6.34 -3.63 15.67
CA LYS A 90 -6.21 -3.20 17.06
C LYS A 90 -6.66 -1.75 17.26
N SER A 91 -6.23 -0.85 16.39
CA SER A 91 -6.63 0.56 16.42
C SER A 91 -8.15 0.71 16.28
N ILE A 92 -8.80 -0.03 15.37
CA ILE A 92 -10.26 -0.05 15.25
C ILE A 92 -10.92 -0.54 16.56
N GLN A 93 -10.41 -1.61 17.17
CA GLN A 93 -10.94 -2.13 18.45
C GLN A 93 -10.87 -1.09 19.56
N GLU A 94 -9.74 -0.39 19.66
CA GLU A 94 -9.45 0.54 20.74
C GLU A 94 -9.99 1.96 20.48
N ASN A 95 -10.39 2.30 19.25
CA ASN A 95 -10.80 3.65 18.88
C ASN A 95 -12.26 3.97 19.29
N PRO A 96 -12.51 4.81 20.31
CA PRO A 96 -13.88 5.14 20.73
C PRO A 96 -14.65 6.01 19.72
N ARG A 97 -13.97 6.59 18.72
CA ARG A 97 -14.55 7.50 17.72
C ARG A 97 -14.89 6.81 16.39
N GLU A 98 -14.58 5.53 16.23
CA GLU A 98 -14.95 4.76 15.03
C GLU A 98 -16.41 4.30 15.11
N SER A 99 -17.30 5.08 14.51
CA SER A 99 -18.74 4.79 14.43
C SER A 99 -19.06 3.48 13.69
N ARG A 100 -18.16 3.00 12.82
CA ARG A 100 -18.32 1.76 12.06
C ARG A 100 -17.64 0.56 12.73
N LYS A 101 -17.15 0.70 13.96
CA LYS A 101 -16.27 -0.28 14.63
C LYS A 101 -16.86 -1.68 14.62
N GLU A 102 -18.08 -1.83 15.12
CA GLU A 102 -18.74 -3.12 15.25
C GLU A 102 -18.93 -3.78 13.87
N PHE A 103 -19.39 -3.01 12.88
CA PHE A 103 -19.55 -3.46 11.50
C PHE A 103 -18.22 -3.93 10.88
N LEU A 104 -17.15 -3.13 10.99
CA LEU A 104 -15.85 -3.46 10.41
C LEU A 104 -15.27 -4.73 11.05
N LEU A 105 -15.31 -4.83 12.39
CA LEU A 105 -14.77 -5.97 13.10
C LEU A 105 -15.56 -7.26 12.83
N ASP A 106 -16.89 -7.18 12.79
CA ASP A 106 -17.74 -8.31 12.43
C ASP A 106 -17.46 -8.80 11.00
N PHE A 107 -17.31 -7.88 10.04
CA PHE A 107 -16.96 -8.22 8.67
C PHE A 107 -15.60 -8.92 8.58
N PHE A 108 -14.57 -8.35 9.21
CA PHE A 108 -13.22 -8.95 9.21
C PHE A 108 -13.18 -10.32 9.90
N LYS A 109 -14.02 -10.53 10.92
CA LYS A 109 -14.14 -11.82 11.60
C LYS A 109 -14.77 -12.87 10.69
N LYS A 110 -15.87 -12.54 10.01
CA LYS A 110 -16.54 -13.43 9.03
C LYS A 110 -15.60 -13.81 7.89
N GLU A 111 -14.83 -12.85 7.38
CA GLU A 111 -13.83 -13.11 6.34
C GLU A 111 -12.68 -14.02 6.84
N ALA A 112 -12.31 -13.92 8.12
CA ALA A 112 -11.32 -14.82 8.72
C ALA A 112 -11.85 -16.25 8.87
N GLU A 113 -13.12 -16.44 9.22
CA GLU A 113 -13.75 -17.77 9.38
C GLU A 113 -13.76 -18.59 8.08
N ILE A 114 -13.84 -17.91 6.93
CA ILE A 114 -13.79 -18.54 5.60
C ILE A 114 -12.34 -18.78 5.15
N SER A 115 -11.38 -18.09 5.78
CA SER A 115 -9.97 -18.11 5.41
C SER A 115 -9.24 -19.32 6.00
N SER A 116 -8.41 -19.99 5.20
CA SER A 116 -7.66 -21.15 5.69
C SER A 116 -6.39 -20.80 6.48
N ASN A 117 -5.98 -19.54 6.49
CA ASN A 117 -4.69 -19.10 7.05
C ASN A 117 -4.78 -17.82 7.91
N VAL A 118 -5.99 -17.36 8.23
CA VAL A 118 -6.23 -16.22 9.12
C VAL A 118 -7.17 -16.67 10.24
N LYS A 119 -6.83 -16.37 11.50
CA LYS A 119 -7.57 -16.92 12.67
C LYS A 119 -8.65 -16.01 13.25
N HIS A 120 -8.40 -14.70 13.30
CA HIS A 120 -9.23 -13.78 14.09
C HIS A 120 -9.90 -12.71 13.23
N TYR A 121 -9.11 -11.96 12.47
CA TYR A 121 -9.60 -10.88 11.61
C TYR A 121 -8.80 -10.87 10.31
N GLN A 122 -9.48 -11.02 9.18
CA GLN A 122 -8.88 -10.83 7.87
C GLN A 122 -9.10 -9.40 7.44
N PHE A 123 -8.04 -8.60 7.47
CA PHE A 123 -8.11 -7.19 7.07
C PHE A 123 -7.83 -7.02 5.58
N TRP A 124 -6.70 -7.55 5.11
CA TRP A 124 -6.29 -7.46 3.71
C TRP A 124 -6.81 -8.63 2.88
N ARG A 125 -7.17 -8.37 1.63
CA ARG A 125 -7.28 -9.42 0.61
C ARG A 125 -5.95 -10.15 0.46
N HIS A 126 -5.98 -11.41 0.02
CA HIS A 126 -4.76 -12.22 -0.14
C HIS A 126 -3.87 -11.75 -1.28
N ASP A 127 -4.45 -11.26 -2.38
CA ASP A 127 -3.73 -10.85 -3.57
C ASP A 127 -3.02 -9.49 -3.39
N ASN A 128 -1.95 -9.33 -4.16
CA ASN A 128 -1.20 -8.06 -4.32
C ASN A 128 -0.84 -7.77 -5.78
N LYS A 129 -1.16 -8.68 -6.71
CA LYS A 129 -0.96 -8.58 -8.17
C LYS A 129 0.37 -7.92 -8.57
N PRO A 130 1.54 -8.50 -8.22
CA PRO A 130 2.82 -7.95 -8.61
C PRO A 130 2.97 -7.87 -10.13
N ILE A 131 3.35 -6.69 -10.60
CA ILE A 131 3.71 -6.40 -11.99
C ILE A 131 5.13 -5.87 -11.97
N GLU A 132 6.06 -6.64 -12.53
CA GLU A 132 7.45 -6.19 -12.71
C GLU A 132 7.49 -5.02 -13.72
N LEU A 133 8.32 -4.01 -13.46
CA LEU A 133 8.47 -2.81 -14.27
C LEU A 133 9.84 -2.86 -14.97
N TRP A 134 9.83 -3.25 -16.26
CA TRP A 134 11.04 -3.62 -17.00
C TRP A 134 11.63 -2.52 -17.90
N SER A 135 10.98 -1.36 -18.01
CA SER A 135 11.45 -0.26 -18.86
C SER A 135 10.99 1.09 -18.35
N ASN A 136 11.74 2.16 -18.67
CA ASN A 136 11.41 3.53 -18.29
C ASN A 136 9.99 3.92 -18.69
N LYS A 137 9.53 3.50 -19.88
CA LYS A 137 8.17 3.74 -20.35
C LYS A 137 7.11 3.12 -19.44
N VAL A 138 7.31 1.86 -19.04
CA VAL A 138 6.37 1.14 -18.16
C VAL A 138 6.42 1.68 -16.73
N ILE A 139 7.60 2.07 -16.26
CA ILE A 139 7.79 2.74 -14.97
C ILE A 139 7.01 4.05 -14.95
N GLN A 140 7.25 4.94 -15.91
CA GLN A 140 6.57 6.23 -16.00
C GLN A 140 5.05 6.05 -16.07
N GLN A 141 4.57 5.13 -16.91
CA GLN A 141 3.14 4.83 -17.00
C GLN A 141 2.52 4.44 -15.64
N LYS A 142 3.23 3.66 -14.81
CA LYS A 142 2.72 3.26 -13.49
C LYS A 142 2.80 4.37 -12.47
N ILE A 143 3.82 5.22 -12.53
CA ILE A 143 3.93 6.42 -11.70
C ILE A 143 2.74 7.36 -12.01
N ASP A 144 2.53 7.66 -13.28
CA ASP A 144 1.44 8.52 -13.75
C ASP A 144 0.08 7.96 -13.34
N TYR A 145 -0.14 6.65 -13.51
CA TYR A 145 -1.37 5.99 -13.08
C TYR A 145 -1.62 6.16 -11.57
N VAL A 146 -0.59 5.96 -10.74
CA VAL A 146 -0.74 6.06 -9.28
C VAL A 146 -1.03 7.49 -8.85
N HIS A 147 -0.33 8.47 -9.43
CA HIS A 147 -0.46 9.89 -9.06
C HIS A 147 -1.71 10.54 -9.59
N ASN A 148 -2.16 10.21 -10.81
CA ASN A 148 -3.34 10.81 -11.41
C ASN A 148 -4.67 10.22 -10.91
N ASN A 149 -4.66 9.02 -10.33
CA ASN A 149 -5.91 8.38 -9.92
C ASN A 149 -6.79 9.24 -8.96
N PRO A 150 -6.25 9.93 -7.93
CA PRO A 150 -7.05 10.86 -7.13
C PRO A 150 -7.69 12.01 -7.92
N VAL A 151 -7.07 12.44 -9.02
CA VAL A 151 -7.62 13.46 -9.92
C VAL A 151 -8.75 12.86 -10.77
N GLU A 152 -8.52 11.67 -11.34
CA GLU A 152 -9.52 10.94 -12.13
C GLU A 152 -10.79 10.60 -11.31
N GLU A 153 -10.63 10.34 -10.01
CA GLU A 153 -11.74 10.12 -9.07
C GLU A 153 -12.39 11.41 -8.55
N GLY A 154 -11.88 12.58 -8.94
CA GLY A 154 -12.43 13.88 -8.57
C GLY A 154 -12.20 14.27 -7.10
N LEU A 155 -11.20 13.68 -6.43
CA LEU A 155 -10.87 13.99 -5.04
C LEU A 155 -10.04 15.26 -4.91
N VAL A 156 -9.21 15.55 -5.92
CA VAL A 156 -8.30 16.70 -5.96
C VAL A 156 -8.17 17.23 -7.39
N TYR A 157 -7.77 18.49 -7.54
CA TYR A 157 -7.55 19.10 -8.86
C TYR A 157 -6.17 18.78 -9.43
N LYS A 158 -5.17 18.56 -8.58
CA LYS A 158 -3.81 18.18 -8.98
C LYS A 158 -3.32 16.96 -8.21
N PRO A 159 -2.46 16.11 -8.81
CA PRO A 159 -1.91 14.93 -8.15
C PRO A 159 -1.26 15.22 -6.79
N GLU A 160 -0.46 16.28 -6.71
CA GLU A 160 0.30 16.69 -5.52
C GLU A 160 -0.57 17.24 -4.38
N ASP A 161 -1.83 17.59 -4.66
CA ASP A 161 -2.78 18.03 -3.63
C ASP A 161 -3.31 16.84 -2.80
N TYR A 162 -3.16 15.61 -3.29
CA TYR A 162 -3.58 14.42 -2.55
C TYR A 162 -2.52 14.01 -1.52
N VAL A 163 -2.75 14.42 -0.26
CA VAL A 163 -1.82 14.27 0.87
C VAL A 163 -1.23 12.87 1.05
N TYR A 164 -2.03 11.81 0.87
CA TYR A 164 -1.59 10.42 1.05
C TYR A 164 -1.10 9.78 -0.25
N SER A 165 -0.19 10.48 -0.92
CA SER A 165 0.47 10.06 -2.16
C SER A 165 1.89 10.61 -2.23
N SER A 166 2.75 9.90 -2.96
CA SER A 166 4.09 10.39 -3.26
C SER A 166 4.12 11.45 -4.38
N ALA A 167 2.97 11.86 -4.93
CA ALA A 167 2.92 12.85 -6.00
C ALA A 167 3.61 14.17 -5.60
N ILE A 168 3.48 14.55 -4.32
CA ILE A 168 4.14 15.73 -3.75
C ILE A 168 5.68 15.63 -3.79
N ASP A 169 6.25 14.43 -3.61
CA ASP A 169 7.69 14.20 -3.72
C ASP A 169 8.18 14.43 -5.17
N TYR A 170 7.37 14.04 -6.15
CA TYR A 170 7.66 14.25 -7.57
C TYR A 170 7.54 15.73 -7.97
N ALA A 171 6.65 16.47 -7.29
CA ALA A 171 6.55 17.93 -7.39
C ALA A 171 7.70 18.69 -6.69
N GLY A 172 8.67 17.98 -6.08
CA GLY A 172 9.84 18.58 -5.45
C GLY A 172 9.59 19.12 -4.03
N GLN A 173 8.49 18.72 -3.40
CA GLN A 173 8.16 19.03 -2.02
C GLN A 173 8.34 17.79 -1.14
N LYS A 174 8.25 17.95 0.19
CA LYS A 174 8.39 16.83 1.13
C LYS A 174 7.04 16.14 1.37
N GLY A 175 6.94 14.86 1.04
CA GLY A 175 5.79 14.01 1.35
C GLY A 175 5.79 13.43 2.77
N LEU A 176 4.78 12.59 3.05
CA LEU A 176 4.57 11.95 4.35
C LEU A 176 5.48 10.75 4.63
N VAL A 177 5.98 10.09 3.58
CA VAL A 177 6.93 8.97 3.70
C VAL A 177 8.32 9.52 3.46
N ASP A 178 9.21 9.39 4.44
CA ASP A 178 10.61 9.76 4.25
C ASP A 178 11.32 8.82 3.25
N ASP A 179 12.44 9.28 2.67
CA ASP A 179 13.32 8.47 1.81
C ASP A 179 12.67 7.83 0.57
N VAL A 180 11.67 8.51 -0.02
CA VAL A 180 11.11 8.13 -1.33
C VAL A 180 12.14 8.41 -2.44
N ILE A 181 12.48 7.40 -3.23
CA ILE A 181 13.40 7.53 -4.36
C ILE A 181 12.62 7.90 -5.62
N VAL A 182 12.60 9.20 -5.92
CA VAL A 182 11.90 9.78 -7.07
C VAL A 182 12.62 9.45 -8.38
N PHE A 183 11.90 8.88 -9.34
CA PHE A 183 12.40 8.75 -10.70
C PHE A 183 12.24 10.06 -11.48
N ARG A 184 13.32 10.52 -12.13
CA ARG A 184 13.30 11.61 -13.10
C ARG A 184 13.67 11.03 -14.46
N MET A 185 12.69 10.92 -15.35
CA MET A 185 12.92 10.50 -16.72
C MET A 185 13.27 11.75 -17.54
N PHE A 186 14.40 11.71 -18.24
CA PHE A 186 14.77 12.73 -19.21
C PHE A 186 14.49 12.16 -20.59
N ASP A 187 13.70 12.87 -21.40
CA ASP A 187 13.58 12.54 -22.81
C ASP A 187 14.96 12.74 -23.45
N VAL A 188 15.50 11.65 -24.03
CA VAL A 188 16.77 11.65 -24.78
C VAL A 188 16.45 11.78 -26.27
#